data_AF-A0A840EY44-F1
#
_entry.id   AF-A0A840EY44-F1
#
_cell.length_a   1.000
_cell.length_b   1.000
_cell.length_c   1.000
_cell.angle_alpha   90.00
_cell.angle_beta   90.00
_cell.angle_gamma   90.00
#
_symmetry.space_group_name_H-M   'P 1'
#
loop_
_entity.id
_entity.type
_entity.pdbx_description
1 polymer ?
#
loop_
_entity_poly.entity_id
_entity_poly.type
_entity_poly.pdbx_seq_one_letter_code
_entity_poly.pdbx_strand_id
1 'polypeptide(L)'
;MTSWLLRGVVMSIVQIAARFILGAFIISSPLSKTPATWVTIAIVIVVAIVWGGIDGIRDAKAHSDPDDYEDLTVRWLKAGLLAGFVSCLVSYIVGTAGWLNGIGQASFPIEIIAGTSFVALLVFVPAFFGVSMGRIIIRREQRKAEEAAEAQTTQLPVAS
;
A
#
# COMPACT_ATOMS: atom_id res chain seq x y z
N MET A 1 7.07 -10.34 -14.70
CA MET A 1 5.72 -10.90 -14.43
C MET A 1 5.36 -11.09 -12.94
N THR A 2 6.30 -11.00 -11.99
CA THR A 2 6.07 -11.24 -10.53
C THR A 2 5.91 -9.98 -9.66
N SER A 3 5.93 -8.78 -10.24
CA SER A 3 5.98 -7.51 -9.49
C SER A 3 4.79 -7.35 -8.52
N TRP A 4 3.57 -7.68 -8.94
CA TRP A 4 2.37 -7.58 -8.08
C TRP A 4 2.33 -8.64 -6.96
N LEU A 5 2.87 -9.84 -7.21
CA LEU A 5 2.91 -10.93 -6.23
C LEU A 5 3.78 -10.56 -5.03
N LEU A 6 4.96 -9.98 -5.27
CA LEU A 6 5.85 -9.55 -4.19
C LEU A 6 5.14 -8.55 -3.25
N ARG A 7 4.43 -7.57 -3.83
CA ARG A 7 3.65 -6.59 -3.05
C ARG A 7 2.57 -7.25 -2.22
N GLY A 8 1.79 -8.13 -2.84
CA GLY A 8 0.74 -8.85 -2.16
C GLY A 8 1.28 -9.70 -1.01
N VAL A 9 2.37 -10.47 -1.23
CA VAL A 9 3.00 -11.29 -0.18
C VAL A 9 3.54 -10.45 0.97
N VAL A 10 4.28 -9.37 0.68
CA VAL A 10 4.79 -8.49 1.74
C VAL A 10 3.65 -7.84 2.50
N MET A 11 2.59 -7.38 1.83
CA MET A 11 1.42 -6.82 2.50
C MET A 11 0.65 -7.85 3.32
N SER A 12 0.58 -9.12 2.88
CA SER A 12 0.07 -10.22 3.71
C SER A 12 0.87 -10.34 5.00
N ILE A 13 2.20 -10.37 4.91
CA ILE A 13 3.10 -10.49 6.06
C ILE A 13 2.92 -9.30 7.00
N VAL A 14 2.90 -8.08 6.46
CA VAL A 14 2.66 -6.85 7.24
C VAL A 14 1.34 -6.97 8.00
N GLN A 15 0.27 -7.42 7.35
CA GLN A 15 -1.03 -7.55 8.02
C GLN A 15 -1.08 -8.66 9.07
N ILE A 16 -0.48 -9.81 8.79
CA ILE A 16 -0.39 -10.91 9.75
C ILE A 16 0.40 -10.44 10.97
N ALA A 17 1.57 -9.84 10.77
CA ALA A 17 2.39 -9.32 11.86
C ALA A 17 1.65 -8.23 12.67
N ALA A 18 1.00 -7.29 11.99
CA ALA A 18 0.20 -6.24 12.61
C ALA A 18 -0.91 -6.81 13.52
N ARG A 19 -1.64 -7.82 13.05
CA ARG A 19 -2.67 -8.51 13.83
C ARG A 19 -2.09 -9.30 15.00
N PHE A 20 -0.96 -9.97 14.82
CA PHE A 20 -0.28 -10.70 15.89
C PHE A 20 0.17 -9.76 17.01
N ILE A 21 0.81 -8.64 16.65
CA ILE A 21 1.26 -7.61 17.60
C ILE A 21 0.05 -7.02 18.34
N LEU A 22 -1.02 -6.70 17.61
CA LEU A 22 -2.25 -6.17 18.21
C LEU A 22 -2.90 -7.18 19.16
N GLY A 23 -3.00 -8.45 18.76
CA GLY A 23 -3.54 -9.52 19.60
C GLY A 23 -2.74 -9.68 20.90
N ALA A 24 -1.42 -9.76 20.79
CA ALA A 24 -0.53 -9.83 21.96
C ALA A 24 -0.64 -8.61 22.88
N PHE A 25 -0.75 -7.41 22.31
CA PHE A 25 -0.92 -6.17 23.06
C PHE A 25 -2.28 -6.10 23.80
N ILE A 26 -3.35 -6.56 23.16
CA ILE A 26 -4.68 -6.58 23.78
C ILE A 26 -4.72 -7.54 24.97
N ILE A 27 -4.00 -8.67 24.90
CA ILE A 27 -3.89 -9.62 26.02
C ILE A 27 -3.24 -8.95 27.24
N SER A 28 -2.18 -8.16 27.04
CA SER A 28 -1.47 -7.49 28.15
C SER A 28 -2.14 -6.21 28.63
N SER A 29 -2.88 -5.51 27.77
CA SER A 29 -3.54 -4.23 28.07
C SER A 29 -4.98 -4.17 27.52
N PRO A 30 -5.95 -4.87 28.13
CA PRO A 30 -7.31 -5.01 27.59
C PRO A 30 -8.08 -3.69 27.45
N LEU A 31 -7.84 -2.73 28.37
CA LEU A 31 -8.49 -1.41 28.37
C LEU A 31 -8.07 -0.55 27.16
N SER A 32 -6.94 -0.86 26.53
CA SER A 32 -6.33 -0.10 25.45
C SER A 32 -6.68 -0.62 24.06
N LYS A 33 -7.68 -1.51 23.94
CA LYS A 33 -8.04 -2.18 22.68
C LYS A 33 -8.35 -1.20 21.54
N THR A 34 -9.19 -0.19 21.80
CA THR A 34 -9.62 0.78 20.80
C THR A 34 -8.47 1.61 20.25
N PRO A 35 -7.67 2.32 21.07
CA PRO A 35 -6.56 3.10 20.56
C PRO A 35 -5.50 2.24 19.86
N ALA A 36 -5.19 1.04 20.38
CA ALA A 36 -4.24 0.13 19.75
C ALA A 36 -4.69 -0.30 18.35
N THR A 37 -5.98 -0.58 18.17
CA THR A 37 -6.54 -0.94 16.86
C THR A 37 -6.36 0.18 15.84
N TRP A 38 -6.67 1.42 16.23
CA TRP A 38 -6.50 2.59 15.37
C TRP A 38 -5.04 2.84 14.99
N VAL A 39 -4.11 2.69 15.95
CA VAL A 39 -2.67 2.82 15.68
C VAL A 39 -2.19 1.76 14.70
N THR A 40 -2.60 0.50 14.88
CA THR A 40 -2.26 -0.60 13.97
C THR A 40 -2.76 -0.33 12.55
N ILE A 41 -4.01 0.14 12.41
CA ILE A 41 -4.57 0.53 11.11
C ILE A 41 -3.76 1.67 10.49
N ALA A 42 -3.44 2.71 11.25
CA ALA A 42 -2.67 3.85 10.78
C ALA A 42 -1.28 3.43 10.26
N ILE A 43 -0.59 2.51 10.95
CA ILE A 43 0.70 1.98 10.50
C ILE A 43 0.56 1.27 9.15
N VAL A 44 -0.43 0.39 8.99
CA VAL A 44 -0.66 -0.32 7.71
C VAL A 44 -0.93 0.67 6.58
N ILE A 45 -1.74 1.70 6.84
CA ILE A 45 -2.02 2.78 5.88
C ILE A 45 -0.74 3.50 5.48
N VAL A 46 0.10 3.90 6.44
CA VAL A 46 1.36 4.61 6.16
C VAL A 46 2.29 3.74 5.31
N VAL A 47 2.43 2.45 5.63
CA VAL A 47 3.23 1.51 4.84
C VAL A 47 2.72 1.42 3.39
N ALA A 48 1.40 1.34 3.21
CA ALA A 48 0.79 1.33 1.88
C ALA A 48 1.01 2.63 1.10
N ILE A 49 0.83 3.80 1.73
CA ILE A 49 1.07 5.12 1.11
C ILE A 49 2.53 5.26 0.69
N VAL A 50 3.47 4.96 1.58
CA VAL A 50 4.90 5.12 1.32
C VAL A 50 5.34 4.23 0.17
N TRP A 51 4.95 2.95 0.20
CA TRP A 51 5.33 2.03 -0.87
C TRP A 51 4.66 2.38 -2.20
N GLY A 52 3.36 2.70 -2.18
CA GLY A 52 2.66 3.21 -3.37
C GLY A 52 3.34 4.46 -3.93
N GLY A 53 3.75 5.39 -3.09
CA GLY A 53 4.50 6.59 -3.48
C GLY A 53 5.84 6.28 -4.14
N ILE A 54 6.63 5.38 -3.56
CA ILE A 54 7.89 4.92 -4.15
C ILE A 54 7.65 4.30 -5.53
N ASP A 55 6.60 3.50 -5.70
CA ASP A 55 6.23 2.94 -7.00
C ASP A 55 5.84 4.01 -8.01
N GLY A 56 5.01 4.99 -7.62
CA GLY A 56 4.60 6.09 -8.49
C GLY A 56 5.78 6.97 -8.92
N ILE A 57 6.74 7.22 -8.02
CA ILE A 57 7.98 7.93 -8.34
C ILE A 57 8.83 7.14 -9.33
N ARG A 58 9.02 5.83 -9.10
CA ARG A 58 9.82 4.97 -9.98
C ARG A 58 9.23 4.89 -11.38
N ASP A 59 7.91 4.75 -11.45
CA ASP A 59 7.16 4.69 -12.71
C ASP A 59 7.25 6.01 -13.50
N ALA A 60 7.04 7.16 -12.85
CA ALA A 60 7.17 8.46 -13.50
C ALA A 60 8.61 8.83 -13.90
N LYS A 61 9.62 8.22 -13.27
CA LYS A 61 11.03 8.37 -13.68
C LYS A 61 11.40 7.48 -14.88
N ALA A 62 10.77 6.32 -14.99
CA ALA A 62 11.01 5.38 -16.09
C ALA A 62 10.32 5.81 -17.38
N HIS A 63 9.18 6.51 -17.28
CA HIS A 63 8.37 6.96 -18.41
C HIS A 63 8.24 8.48 -18.40
N SER A 64 8.74 9.14 -19.45
CA SER A 64 8.59 10.58 -19.65
C SER A 64 7.19 10.97 -20.11
N ASP A 65 6.54 10.13 -20.92
CA ASP A 65 5.16 10.34 -21.35
C ASP A 65 4.17 9.74 -20.33
N PRO A 66 3.18 10.50 -19.82
CA PRO A 66 2.02 10.01 -19.09
C PRO A 66 1.33 8.77 -19.66
N ASP A 67 1.25 8.64 -20.98
CA ASP A 67 0.51 7.58 -21.65
C ASP A 67 1.24 6.22 -21.60
N ASP A 68 2.55 6.24 -21.32
CA ASP A 68 3.39 5.05 -21.18
C ASP A 68 3.41 4.49 -19.74
N TYR A 69 2.62 5.05 -18.83
CA TYR A 69 2.65 4.66 -17.42
C TYR A 69 2.16 3.24 -17.19
N GLU A 70 2.82 2.52 -16.29
CA GLU A 70 2.37 1.17 -15.94
C GLU A 70 1.00 1.20 -15.23
N ASP A 71 0.20 0.15 -15.40
CA ASP A 71 -1.06 -0.02 -14.68
C ASP A 71 -0.81 -0.45 -13.21
N LEU A 72 -0.30 0.49 -12.42
CA LEU A 72 -0.08 0.35 -10.99
C LEU A 72 -1.40 0.22 -10.21
N THR A 73 -2.50 0.74 -10.74
CA THR A 73 -3.83 0.65 -10.14
C THR A 73 -4.26 -0.81 -10.04
N VAL A 74 -4.28 -1.54 -11.16
CA VAL A 74 -4.67 -2.96 -11.16
C VAL A 74 -3.65 -3.81 -10.39
N ARG A 75 -2.36 -3.45 -10.42
CA ARG A 75 -1.33 -4.16 -9.65
C ARG A 75 -1.57 -4.05 -8.14
N TRP A 76 -1.86 -2.86 -7.63
CA TRP A 76 -2.17 -2.65 -6.21
C TRP A 76 -3.51 -3.23 -5.81
N LEU A 77 -4.50 -3.26 -6.71
CA LEU A 77 -5.77 -3.95 -6.48
C LEU A 77 -5.56 -5.46 -6.28
N LYS A 78 -4.81 -6.11 -7.18
CA LYS A 78 -4.47 -7.54 -7.07
C LYS A 78 -3.66 -7.82 -5.79
N ALA A 79 -2.70 -6.96 -5.47
CA ALA A 79 -1.90 -7.08 -4.25
C ALA A 79 -2.76 -6.96 -2.99
N GLY A 80 -3.68 -5.98 -2.94
CA GLY A 80 -4.61 -5.80 -1.83
C GLY A 80 -5.56 -6.98 -1.64
N LEU A 81 -6.11 -7.52 -2.74
CA LEU A 81 -6.95 -8.72 -2.69
C LEU A 81 -6.18 -9.95 -2.17
N LEU A 82 -4.96 -10.18 -2.67
CA LEU A 82 -4.11 -11.27 -2.19
C LEU A 82 -3.78 -11.09 -0.70
N ALA A 83 -3.39 -9.87 -0.30
CA ALA A 83 -3.08 -9.54 1.08
C ALA A 83 -4.28 -9.76 2.01
N GLY A 84 -5.47 -9.31 1.58
CA GLY A 84 -6.70 -9.51 2.33
C GLY A 84 -7.04 -10.98 2.52
N PHE A 85 -7.05 -11.74 1.44
CA PHE A 85 -7.39 -13.16 1.49
C PHE A 85 -6.41 -13.97 2.34
N VAL A 86 -5.11 -13.84 2.07
CA VAL A 86 -4.07 -14.60 2.78
C VAL A 86 -4.03 -14.21 4.26
N SER A 87 -4.09 -12.92 4.59
CA SER A 87 -4.04 -12.49 5.99
C SER A 87 -5.25 -12.93 6.79
N CYS A 88 -6.46 -12.88 6.21
CA CYS A 88 -7.68 -13.32 6.89
C CYS A 88 -7.74 -14.83 7.03
N LEU A 89 -7.31 -15.58 6.01
CA LEU A 89 -7.20 -17.03 6.07
C LEU A 89 -6.22 -17.48 7.17
N VAL A 90 -5.04 -16.88 7.22
CA VAL A 90 -4.04 -17.17 8.27
C VAL A 90 -4.57 -16.79 9.65
N SER A 91 -5.18 -15.61 9.79
CA SER A 91 -5.75 -15.13 11.06
C SER A 91 -6.86 -16.04 11.56
N TYR A 92 -7.72 -16.54 10.66
CA TYR A 92 -8.75 -17.52 11.01
C TYR A 92 -8.15 -18.83 11.51
N ILE A 93 -7.17 -19.40 10.80
CA ILE A 93 -6.50 -20.65 11.20
C ILE A 93 -5.84 -20.48 12.58
N VAL A 94 -5.12 -19.38 12.80
CA VAL A 94 -4.46 -19.09 14.07
C VAL A 94 -5.47 -18.90 15.22
N GLY A 95 -6.57 -18.20 14.96
CA GLY A 95 -7.64 -17.98 15.94
C GLY A 95 -8.36 -19.27 16.32
N THR A 96 -8.70 -20.09 15.33
CA THR A 96 -9.39 -21.38 15.53
C THR A 96 -8.51 -22.47 16.12
N ALA A 97 -7.21 -22.46 15.83
CA ALA A 97 -6.23 -23.35 16.46
C ALA A 97 -5.96 -23.01 17.94
N GLY A 98 -6.48 -21.88 18.44
CA GLY A 98 -6.30 -21.44 19.83
C GLY A 98 -4.90 -20.93 20.16
N TRP A 99 -4.06 -20.65 19.15
CA TRP A 99 -2.69 -20.19 19.37
C TRP A 99 -2.62 -18.74 19.89
N LEU A 100 -3.58 -17.89 19.51
CA LEU A 100 -3.68 -16.51 19.99
C LEU A 100 -5.13 -16.12 20.22
N ASN A 101 -5.49 -15.94 21.49
CA ASN A 101 -6.79 -15.42 21.90
C ASN A 101 -6.93 -13.96 21.41
N GLY A 102 -7.98 -13.66 20.65
CA GLY A 102 -8.26 -12.31 20.14
C GLY A 102 -7.99 -12.08 18.65
N ILE A 103 -7.52 -13.10 17.92
CA ILE A 103 -7.39 -13.10 16.45
C ILE A 103 -8.44 -14.04 15.84
N GLY A 104 -9.00 -13.70 14.67
CA GLY A 104 -9.89 -14.60 13.91
C GLY A 104 -11.16 -15.02 14.67
N GLN A 105 -11.81 -14.10 15.36
CA GLN A 105 -12.95 -14.38 16.25
C GLN A 105 -14.30 -14.44 15.51
N ALA A 106 -14.35 -14.02 14.25
CA ALA A 106 -15.55 -14.11 13.44
C ALA A 106 -15.71 -15.53 12.86
N SER A 107 -16.93 -15.86 12.43
CA SER A 107 -17.16 -17.09 11.66
C SER A 107 -16.40 -17.06 10.34
N PHE A 108 -16.00 -18.24 9.84
CA PHE A 108 -15.17 -18.35 8.63
C PHE A 108 -15.67 -17.51 7.44
N PRO A 109 -16.96 -17.53 7.06
CA PRO A 109 -17.43 -16.74 5.92
C PRO A 109 -17.32 -15.23 6.14
N ILE A 110 -17.54 -14.77 7.39
CA ILE A 110 -17.45 -13.35 7.73
C ILE A 110 -16.00 -12.90 7.72
N GLU A 111 -15.09 -13.65 8.35
CA GLU A 111 -13.67 -13.32 8.39
C GLU A 111 -13.09 -13.25 6.97
N ILE A 112 -13.44 -14.21 6.11
CA ILE A 112 -12.94 -14.22 4.73
C ILE A 112 -13.55 -13.09 3.92
N ILE A 113 -14.87 -12.91 3.88
CA ILE A 113 -15.48 -11.93 2.97
C ILE A 113 -15.28 -10.49 3.48
N ALA A 114 -15.70 -10.22 4.71
CA ALA A 114 -15.63 -8.89 5.28
C ALA A 114 -14.18 -8.50 5.58
N GLY A 115 -13.39 -9.44 6.14
CA GLY A 115 -11.98 -9.20 6.42
C GLY A 115 -11.17 -8.98 5.15
N THR A 116 -11.34 -9.82 4.12
CA THR A 116 -10.63 -9.62 2.84
C THR A 116 -10.99 -8.29 2.21
N SER A 117 -12.28 -7.93 2.17
CA SER A 117 -12.73 -6.65 1.60
C SER A 117 -12.12 -5.46 2.34
N PHE A 118 -12.14 -5.49 3.67
CA PHE A 118 -11.58 -4.43 4.51
C PHE A 118 -10.07 -4.28 4.31
N VAL A 119 -9.32 -5.39 4.36
CA VAL A 119 -7.87 -5.37 4.18
C VAL A 119 -7.50 -4.96 2.75
N ALA A 120 -8.24 -5.45 1.75
CA ALA A 120 -8.00 -5.07 0.36
C ALA A 120 -8.15 -3.57 0.15
N LEU A 121 -9.19 -2.95 0.72
CA LEU A 121 -9.39 -1.49 0.66
C LEU A 121 -8.32 -0.74 1.46
N LEU A 122 -7.96 -1.23 2.64
CA LEU A 122 -6.89 -0.64 3.47
C LEU A 122 -5.52 -0.64 2.79
N VAL A 123 -5.26 -1.60 1.90
CA VAL A 123 -4.01 -1.66 1.13
C VAL A 123 -4.15 -0.85 -0.16
N PHE A 124 -5.21 -1.09 -0.93
CA PHE A 124 -5.37 -0.52 -2.27
C PHE A 124 -5.55 1.00 -2.24
N VAL A 125 -6.48 1.52 -1.43
CA VAL A 125 -6.84 2.94 -1.47
C VAL A 125 -5.63 3.83 -1.06
N PRO A 126 -4.93 3.55 0.05
CA PRO A 126 -3.79 4.38 0.42
C PRO A 126 -2.59 4.20 -0.51
N ALA A 127 -2.36 2.99 -1.04
CA ALA A 127 -1.31 2.78 -2.03
C ALA A 127 -1.59 3.52 -3.34
N PHE A 128 -2.84 3.50 -3.82
CA PHE A 128 -3.25 4.27 -5.00
C PHE A 128 -3.07 5.77 -4.80
N PHE A 129 -3.41 6.27 -3.61
CA PHE A 129 -3.13 7.66 -3.22
C PHE A 129 -1.62 7.95 -3.25
N GLY A 130 -0.81 7.07 -2.67
CA GLY A 130 0.65 7.15 -2.72
C GLY A 130 1.17 7.22 -4.15
N VAL A 131 0.78 6.28 -5.02
CA VAL A 131 1.18 6.23 -6.44
C VAL A 131 0.86 7.54 -7.14
N SER A 132 -0.35 8.05 -6.94
CA SER A 132 -0.81 9.30 -7.55
C SER A 132 0.04 10.49 -7.11
N MET A 133 0.34 10.60 -5.82
CA MET A 133 1.23 11.63 -5.27
C MET A 133 2.65 11.50 -5.83
N GLY A 134 3.20 10.28 -5.89
CA GLY A 134 4.54 10.03 -6.43
C GLY A 134 4.68 10.47 -7.88
N ARG A 135 3.70 10.16 -8.72
CA ARG A 135 3.65 10.60 -10.13
C ARG A 135 3.56 12.12 -10.26
N ILE A 136 2.73 12.78 -9.45
CA ILE A 136 2.55 14.24 -9.49
C ILE A 136 3.84 14.98 -9.10
N ILE A 137 4.60 14.48 -8.12
CA ILE A 137 5.86 15.09 -7.68
C ILE A 137 6.87 15.10 -8.84
N ILE A 138 7.10 13.95 -9.50
CA ILE A 138 8.08 13.85 -10.59
C ILE A 138 7.67 14.63 -11.83
N ARG A 139 6.38 14.60 -12.21
CA ARG A 139 5.88 15.42 -13.33
C ARG A 139 6.11 16.92 -13.11
N ARG A 140 5.99 17.39 -11.87
CA ARG A 140 6.27 18.79 -11.52
C ARG A 140 7.75 19.13 -11.64
N GLU A 141 8.64 18.19 -11.36
CA GLU A 141 10.09 18.37 -11.51
C GLU A 141 10.48 18.39 -13.00
N GLN A 142 9.96 17.47 -13.80
CA GLN A 142 10.21 17.41 -15.26
C GLN A 142 9.79 18.68 -15.97
N ARG A 143 8.55 19.16 -15.74
CA ARG A 143 8.07 20.41 -16.37
C ARG A 143 8.94 21.62 -16.02
N LYS A 144 9.37 21.74 -14.76
CA LYS A 144 10.27 22.83 -14.34
C LYS A 144 11.62 22.76 -15.05
N ALA A 145 12.14 21.56 -15.28
CA ALA A 145 13.39 21.36 -16.00
C ALA A 145 13.26 21.72 -17.49
N GLU A 146 12.14 21.37 -18.12
CA GLU A 146 11.81 21.75 -19.50
C GLU A 146 11.71 23.28 -19.65
N GLU A 147 10.96 23.95 -18.77
CA GLU A 147 10.84 25.42 -18.75
C GLU A 147 12.22 26.11 -18.59
N ALA A 148 13.10 25.55 -17.74
CA ALA A 148 14.44 26.07 -17.55
C ALA A 148 15.37 25.85 -18.77
N ALA A 149 15.23 24.70 -19.45
CA ALA A 149 15.98 24.40 -20.67
C ALA A 149 15.54 25.28 -21.85
N GLU A 150 14.24 25.54 -21.99
CA GLU A 150 13.70 26.44 -23.01
C GLU A 150 14.20 27.88 -22.80
N ALA A 151 14.16 28.37 -21.56
CA ALA A 151 14.68 29.70 -21.20
C ALA A 151 16.18 29.87 -21.52
N GLN A 152 16.99 28.83 -21.32
CA GLN A 152 18.41 28.86 -21.71
C GLN A 152 18.60 28.85 -23.23
N THR A 153 17.77 28.10 -23.95
CA THR A 153 17.86 28.00 -25.42
C THR A 153 17.47 29.32 -26.09
N THR A 154 16.47 30.03 -25.58
CA THR A 154 16.06 31.36 -26.07
C THR A 154 17.10 32.46 -25.81
N GLN A 155 17.97 32.29 -24.81
CA GLN A 155 19.01 33.28 -24.46
C GLN A 155 20.32 33.13 -25.24
N LEU A 156 20.53 32.03 -25.96
CA LEU A 156 21.70 31.87 -26.82
C LEU A 156 21.51 32.71 -28.11
N PRO A 157 22.38 33.70 -28.40
CA PRO A 157 22.29 34.43 -29.65
C PRO A 157 22.52 33.43 -30.79
N VAL A 158 21.62 33.42 -31.77
CA VAL A 158 21.80 32.70 -33.03
C VAL A 158 23.06 33.27 -33.67
N ALA A 159 24.20 32.60 -33.47
CA ALA A 159 25.45 32.97 -34.11
C ALA A 159 25.29 32.68 -35.62
N SER A 160 24.91 33.74 -36.34
CA SER A 160 24.89 33.84 -37.80
C SER A 160 26.31 33.91 -38.36
#